data_AF-A0A3D4CWT7-F1
#
_entry.id   AF-A0A3D4CWT7-F1
#
_cell.length_a   1.000
_cell.length_b   1.000
_cell.length_c   1.000
_cell.angle_alpha   90.00
_cell.angle_beta   90.00
_cell.angle_gamma   90.00
#
_symmetry.space_group_name_H-M   'P 1'
#
loop_
_entity.id
_entity.type
_entity.pdbx_description
1 polymer ?
#
loop_
_entity_poly.entity_id
_entity_poly.type
_entity_poly.pdbx_seq_one_letter_code
_entity_poly.pdbx_strand_id
1 'polypeptide(L)'
;MAEEKGLGKRSEDLTPDDSSQVIRLPVESDRGENRLELRRDLRPENSSVEGKLPGSELPGDGDLGPDAGAEDLGVGWDTPEGESKSVIPMGWLALIVIFLILLGGWGVITLNKGSAHLRSQDMAADRRDKDAAFETESAERWLERLEIRVDGYLGAFSVEEKARYVRNPKRVFPLMRDYYLRHTLTTGRVRTIENIRPTEVGKRPFFVVEVSVEGQDEAELLLVEDCKDGELRFDWESEVTYQPVGIADYLESKPTEPLVFRAYARMDSFYSFEFSDQNRYQSFKLTFREDDEFLFGYADRRSVEGRGLLALLEEKGEGLPVLLRLRFSPDTKSRRSVLIEEVLATSWVWSGEES
;
A
#
# COMPACT_ATOMS: atom_id res chain seq x y z
N MET A 1 -58.90 9.88 -11.05
CA MET A 1 -58.01 9.18 -12.01
C MET A 1 -56.60 9.65 -11.70
N ALA A 2 -55.72 8.68 -11.44
CA ALA A 2 -54.27 8.75 -11.19
C ALA A 2 -53.80 9.43 -9.89
N GLU A 3 -52.82 8.92 -9.14
CA GLU A 3 -52.37 7.55 -8.82
C GLU A 3 -51.33 7.75 -7.70
N GLU A 4 -51.42 6.97 -6.62
CA GLU A 4 -50.37 6.88 -5.59
C GLU A 4 -49.06 6.34 -6.19
N LYS A 5 -47.91 6.93 -5.82
CA LYS A 5 -46.64 6.18 -5.73
C LYS A 5 -45.78 6.67 -4.57
N GLY A 6 -45.88 5.94 -3.46
CA GLY A 6 -44.85 4.96 -3.11
C GLY A 6 -43.48 5.49 -2.70
N LEU A 7 -43.32 5.60 -1.38
CA LEU A 7 -42.09 5.67 -0.60
C LEU A 7 -41.08 4.57 -1.02
N GLY A 8 -39.86 4.97 -1.43
CA GLY A 8 -38.76 4.07 -1.79
C GLY A 8 -37.52 4.35 -0.93
N LYS A 9 -36.95 3.28 -0.39
CA LYS A 9 -36.06 3.22 0.78
C LYS A 9 -34.63 3.71 0.53
N ARG A 10 -34.07 4.25 1.63
CA ARG A 10 -32.67 4.45 2.01
C ARG A 10 -31.80 3.24 1.59
N SER A 11 -30.77 3.48 0.77
CA SER A 11 -29.67 2.53 0.56
C SER A 11 -28.57 2.80 1.60
N GLU A 12 -28.21 1.74 2.29
CA GLU A 12 -27.22 1.66 3.35
C GLU A 12 -25.78 1.78 2.83
N ASP A 13 -24.90 2.08 3.78
CA ASP A 13 -23.44 2.16 3.71
C ASP A 13 -22.79 1.10 2.82
N LEU A 14 -21.88 1.57 1.96
CA LEU A 14 -20.78 0.77 1.44
C LEU A 14 -19.48 1.48 1.83
N THR A 15 -18.84 0.96 2.87
CA THR A 15 -17.46 1.27 3.25
C THR A 15 -16.51 0.82 2.13
N PRO A 16 -15.53 1.64 1.70
CA PRO A 16 -14.49 1.17 0.79
C PRO A 16 -13.54 0.23 1.51
N ASP A 17 -13.34 -0.95 0.93
CA ASP A 17 -12.39 -1.97 1.35
C ASP A 17 -10.95 -1.47 1.12
N ASP A 18 -10.18 -1.42 2.20
CA ASP A 18 -8.76 -1.05 2.25
C ASP A 18 -7.93 -2.20 1.67
N SER A 19 -7.57 -2.09 0.39
CA SER A 19 -6.68 -3.02 -0.31
C SER A 19 -5.33 -2.37 -0.60
N SER A 20 -4.60 -2.04 0.47
CA SER A 20 -3.16 -1.77 0.40
C SER A 20 -2.38 -3.09 0.25
N GLN A 21 -2.31 -3.63 -0.97
CA GLN A 21 -1.39 -4.73 -1.27
C GLN A 21 0.06 -4.22 -1.28
N VAL A 22 0.82 -4.62 -0.27
CA VAL A 22 2.28 -4.45 -0.22
C VAL A 22 2.91 -5.56 -1.07
N ILE A 23 3.44 -5.21 -2.24
CA ILE A 23 4.25 -6.13 -3.03
C ILE A 23 5.63 -6.23 -2.36
N ARG A 24 5.93 -7.39 -1.76
CA ARG A 24 7.27 -7.72 -1.26
C ARG A 24 7.98 -8.64 -2.25
N LEU A 25 9.13 -8.21 -2.75
CA LEU A 25 10.02 -9.05 -3.54
C LEU A 25 10.72 -10.09 -2.64
N PRO A 26 11.00 -11.30 -3.14
CA PRO A 26 11.73 -12.32 -2.39
C PRO A 26 13.21 -11.93 -2.28
N VAL A 27 13.69 -11.76 -1.06
CA VAL A 27 15.12 -11.60 -0.75
C VAL A 27 15.74 -12.99 -0.56
N GLU A 28 16.70 -13.34 -1.42
CA GLU A 28 17.60 -14.48 -1.17
C GLU A 28 18.41 -14.18 0.10
N SER A 29 18.14 -14.95 1.15
CA SER A 29 18.85 -14.86 2.42
C SER A 29 20.25 -15.46 2.27
N ASP A 30 21.29 -14.65 2.46
CA ASP A 30 22.56 -15.15 2.95
C ASP A 30 22.98 -14.44 4.24
N ARG A 31 23.62 -15.24 5.09
CA ARG A 31 23.76 -15.12 6.55
C ARG A 31 24.39 -13.81 7.05
N GLY A 32 23.88 -13.32 8.18
CA GLY A 32 24.54 -12.33 9.01
C GLY A 32 23.79 -11.93 10.29
N GLU A 33 23.53 -12.87 11.20
CA GLU A 33 23.14 -12.52 12.58
C GLU A 33 24.35 -11.94 13.34
N ASN A 34 24.33 -10.65 13.69
CA ASN A 34 24.58 -10.16 15.04
C ASN A 34 24.55 -8.63 15.17
N ARG A 35 24.21 -8.19 16.39
CA ARG A 35 24.26 -6.82 16.97
C ARG A 35 23.08 -5.91 16.67
N LEU A 36 22.13 -5.87 17.61
CA LEU A 36 21.89 -4.70 18.47
C LEU A 36 20.80 -5.00 19.51
N GLU A 37 21.07 -5.90 20.46
CA GLU A 37 20.37 -5.87 21.76
C GLU A 37 21.39 -6.05 22.87
N LEU A 38 21.86 -4.93 23.43
CA LEU A 38 22.61 -4.92 24.67
C LEU A 38 22.36 -3.61 25.42
N ARG A 39 21.37 -3.62 26.32
CA ARG A 39 21.53 -3.25 27.74
C ARG A 39 20.17 -2.99 28.40
N ARG A 40 19.75 -3.93 29.25
CA ARG A 40 19.14 -3.66 30.56
C ARG A 40 19.26 -4.89 31.46
N ASP A 41 20.44 -5.01 32.03
CA ASP A 41 20.78 -5.49 33.38
C ASP A 41 19.73 -4.99 34.44
N LEU A 42 19.30 -5.65 35.53
CA LEU A 42 19.79 -6.75 36.37
C LEU A 42 18.70 -7.23 37.39
N ARG A 43 18.72 -8.55 37.68
CA ARG A 43 18.66 -9.24 39.02
C ARG A 43 17.35 -9.82 39.63
N PRO A 44 17.43 -10.84 40.55
CA PRO A 44 16.84 -12.18 40.35
C PRO A 44 16.13 -12.79 41.59
N GLU A 45 15.79 -14.09 41.50
CA GLU A 45 15.72 -15.16 42.53
C GLU A 45 14.39 -15.94 42.72
N ASN A 46 14.54 -17.27 42.50
CA ASN A 46 14.05 -18.43 43.27
C ASN A 46 12.51 -18.71 43.37
N SER A 47 11.98 -19.94 43.36
CA SER A 47 12.48 -21.32 43.16
C SER A 47 11.31 -22.32 43.31
N SER A 48 11.52 -23.58 42.89
CA SER A 48 10.86 -24.85 43.35
C SER A 48 9.45 -25.16 42.80
N VAL A 49 9.22 -26.19 41.97
CA VAL A 49 9.31 -27.67 42.13
C VAL A 49 8.25 -28.26 43.08
N GLU A 50 7.30 -29.03 42.52
CA GLU A 50 6.78 -30.36 42.96
C GLU A 50 5.55 -30.69 42.07
N GLY A 51 5.28 -31.86 41.48
CA GLY A 51 5.70 -33.23 41.74
C GLY A 51 4.46 -34.10 42.07
N LYS A 52 3.90 -34.86 41.10
CA LYS A 52 3.27 -36.18 41.34
C LYS A 52 2.73 -36.90 40.08
N LEU A 53 3.38 -38.00 39.73
CA LEU A 53 2.81 -39.29 39.26
C LEU A 53 2.56 -40.16 40.54
N PRO A 54 1.94 -41.37 40.56
CA PRO A 54 2.05 -42.43 39.54
C PRO A 54 0.94 -43.53 39.46
N GLY A 55 1.19 -44.53 38.59
CA GLY A 55 0.76 -45.94 38.73
C GLY A 55 -0.42 -46.34 37.83
N SER A 56 -0.54 -47.55 37.25
CA SER A 56 0.21 -48.83 37.30
C SER A 56 -0.39 -49.72 36.19
N GLU A 57 0.40 -50.41 35.35
CA GLU A 57 0.63 -51.88 35.35
C GLU A 57 -0.07 -52.68 34.22
N LEU A 58 0.79 -53.38 33.46
CA LEU A 58 0.55 -54.56 32.57
C LEU A 58 0.49 -55.85 33.43
N PRO A 59 -0.04 -57.01 32.98
CA PRO A 59 0.59 -57.96 32.01
C PRO A 59 -0.46 -58.64 31.07
N GLY A 60 -0.23 -59.45 30.04
CA GLY A 60 0.87 -60.35 29.65
C GLY A 60 0.41 -61.83 29.75
N ASP A 61 0.24 -62.53 28.60
CA ASP A 61 0.29 -64.00 28.33
C ASP A 61 -0.40 -64.26 26.96
N GLY A 62 -0.03 -65.13 26.01
CA GLY A 62 0.89 -66.28 25.87
C GLY A 62 0.21 -67.25 24.87
N ASP A 63 0.63 -67.34 23.60
CA ASP A 63 1.45 -68.41 22.96
C ASP A 63 0.62 -69.45 22.13
N LEU A 64 1.31 -70.10 21.16
CA LEU A 64 0.99 -71.27 20.30
C LEU A 64 0.78 -71.01 18.79
N GLY A 65 1.87 -71.20 17.99
CA GLY A 65 1.80 -71.55 16.56
C GLY A 65 1.85 -73.08 16.33
N PRO A 66 2.30 -73.63 15.18
CA PRO A 66 2.33 -73.12 13.80
C PRO A 66 1.82 -74.15 12.73
N ASP A 67 1.83 -73.70 11.48
CA ASP A 67 2.19 -74.43 10.23
C ASP A 67 1.17 -75.23 9.37
N ALA A 68 1.42 -75.08 8.06
CA ALA A 68 1.20 -75.96 6.91
C ALA A 68 -0.22 -76.24 6.33
N GLY A 69 -0.30 -76.08 5.00
CA GLY A 69 -0.99 -77.05 4.13
C GLY A 69 -1.98 -76.46 3.11
N ALA A 70 -1.56 -76.40 1.85
CA ALA A 70 -2.37 -76.12 0.67
C ALA A 70 -3.04 -77.39 0.08
N GLU A 71 -3.81 -77.18 -0.99
CA GLU A 71 -4.41 -78.14 -1.97
C GLU A 71 -5.91 -78.45 -1.73
N ASP A 72 -6.82 -77.90 -2.52
CA ASP A 72 -7.28 -78.28 -3.88
C ASP A 72 -8.45 -79.29 -3.82
N LEU A 73 -9.40 -79.18 -4.76
CA LEU A 73 -10.31 -80.20 -5.33
C LEU A 73 -11.58 -79.54 -5.92
N GLY A 74 -11.80 -79.75 -7.23
CA GLY A 74 -12.87 -79.14 -8.01
C GLY A 74 -14.01 -80.07 -8.48
N VAL A 75 -14.73 -79.52 -9.47
CA VAL A 75 -15.61 -80.09 -10.51
C VAL A 75 -16.92 -80.83 -10.18
N GLY A 76 -17.96 -80.50 -10.97
CA GLY A 76 -18.96 -81.47 -11.43
C GLY A 76 -20.35 -80.86 -11.75
N TRP A 77 -20.68 -80.71 -13.04
CA TRP A 77 -22.03 -80.42 -13.53
C TRP A 77 -22.82 -81.72 -13.70
N ASP A 78 -24.13 -81.70 -13.41
CA ASP A 78 -25.12 -82.58 -14.03
C ASP A 78 -26.50 -81.90 -14.07
N THR A 79 -27.23 -82.13 -15.16
CA THR A 79 -28.65 -81.77 -15.39
C THR A 79 -29.40 -83.08 -15.65
N PRO A 80 -30.73 -83.23 -15.39
CA PRO A 80 -31.73 -82.61 -16.27
C PRO A 80 -33.16 -82.30 -15.71
N GLU A 81 -33.89 -81.54 -16.53
CA GLU A 81 -35.35 -81.56 -16.85
C GLU A 81 -36.47 -81.19 -15.85
N GLY A 82 -37.38 -80.32 -16.32
CA GLY A 82 -38.74 -80.16 -15.77
C GLY A 82 -39.42 -78.81 -16.07
N GLU A 83 -40.32 -78.77 -17.05
CA GLU A 83 -41.11 -77.62 -17.51
C GLU A 83 -41.95 -76.90 -16.42
N SER A 84 -42.03 -75.56 -16.50
CA SER A 84 -43.32 -74.88 -16.37
C SER A 84 -43.37 -73.60 -17.22
N LYS A 85 -44.23 -73.59 -18.24
CA LYS A 85 -44.62 -72.39 -18.99
C LYS A 85 -45.59 -71.58 -18.14
N SER A 86 -45.19 -70.41 -17.66
CA SER A 86 -46.13 -69.36 -17.27
C SER A 86 -46.13 -68.27 -18.34
N VAL A 87 -47.32 -68.01 -18.90
CA VAL A 87 -47.54 -66.96 -19.90
C VAL A 87 -47.46 -65.62 -19.18
N ILE A 88 -46.40 -64.86 -19.43
CA ILE A 88 -46.21 -63.52 -18.86
C ILE A 88 -47.09 -62.54 -19.65
N PRO A 89 -47.97 -61.74 -19.00
CA PRO A 89 -48.84 -60.82 -19.70
C PRO A 89 -48.02 -59.65 -20.26
N MET A 90 -48.17 -59.41 -21.57
CA MET A 90 -47.34 -58.53 -22.41
C MET A 90 -47.42 -57.01 -22.11
N GLY A 91 -48.02 -56.59 -20.99
CA GLY A 91 -48.30 -55.18 -20.68
C GLY A 91 -47.16 -54.39 -20.03
N TRP A 92 -46.27 -55.05 -19.27
CA TRP A 92 -45.24 -54.35 -18.49
C TRP A 92 -43.95 -54.08 -19.29
N LEU A 93 -43.70 -54.79 -20.39
CA LEU A 93 -42.53 -54.55 -21.25
C LEU A 93 -42.59 -53.18 -21.93
N ALA A 94 -43.79 -52.70 -22.30
CA ALA A 94 -43.96 -51.35 -22.86
C ALA A 94 -43.63 -50.25 -21.83
N LEU A 95 -43.94 -50.47 -20.55
CA LEU A 95 -43.62 -49.54 -19.47
C LEU A 95 -42.11 -49.46 -19.22
N ILE A 96 -41.38 -50.58 -19.35
CA ILE A 96 -39.92 -50.59 -19.24
C ILE A 96 -39.28 -49.76 -20.36
N VAL A 97 -39.76 -49.90 -21.60
CA VAL A 97 -39.22 -49.13 -22.73
C VAL A 97 -39.46 -47.63 -22.54
N ILE A 98 -40.66 -47.23 -22.11
CA ILE A 98 -40.97 -45.82 -21.82
C ILE A 98 -40.12 -45.30 -20.66
N PHE A 99 -39.95 -46.10 -19.61
CA PHE A 99 -39.11 -45.74 -18.46
C PHE A 99 -37.63 -45.59 -18.85
N LEU A 100 -37.12 -46.45 -19.74
CA LEU A 100 -35.75 -46.33 -20.28
C LEU A 100 -35.58 -45.09 -21.17
N ILE A 101 -36.60 -44.71 -21.95
CA ILE A 101 -36.57 -43.47 -22.73
C ILE A 101 -36.61 -42.24 -21.81
N LEU A 102 -37.42 -42.27 -20.76
CA LEU A 102 -37.48 -41.18 -19.76
C LEU A 102 -36.16 -41.08 -18.97
N LEU A 103 -35.57 -42.20 -18.57
CA LEU A 103 -34.25 -42.23 -17.94
C LEU A 103 -33.14 -41.78 -18.89
N GLY A 104 -33.18 -42.18 -20.15
CA GLY A 104 -32.23 -41.76 -21.18
C GLY A 104 -32.34 -40.26 -21.47
N GLY A 105 -33.56 -39.74 -21.61
CA GLY A 105 -33.81 -38.31 -21.77
C GLY A 105 -33.38 -37.50 -20.54
N TRP A 106 -33.64 -38.01 -19.33
CA TRP A 106 -33.19 -37.40 -18.09
C TRP A 106 -31.66 -37.39 -18.00
N GLY A 107 -30.99 -38.48 -18.36
CA GLY A 107 -29.53 -38.59 -18.39
C GLY A 107 -28.87 -37.62 -19.37
N VAL A 108 -29.44 -37.43 -20.56
CA VAL A 108 -28.92 -36.45 -21.54
C VAL A 108 -29.11 -35.02 -21.05
N ILE A 109 -30.23 -34.71 -20.40
CA ILE A 109 -30.49 -33.38 -19.83
C ILE A 109 -29.55 -33.10 -18.65
N THR A 110 -29.27 -34.06 -17.78
CA THR A 110 -28.35 -33.88 -16.65
C THR A 110 -26.90 -33.78 -17.12
N LEU A 111 -26.48 -34.58 -18.11
CA LEU A 111 -25.15 -34.49 -18.72
C LEU A 111 -24.94 -33.15 -19.47
N ASN A 112 -25.95 -32.65 -20.17
CA ASN A 112 -25.87 -31.35 -20.86
C ASN A 112 -25.85 -30.17 -19.86
N LYS A 113 -26.59 -30.26 -18.75
CA LYS A 113 -26.51 -29.26 -17.66
C LYS A 113 -25.17 -29.31 -16.93
N GLY A 114 -24.60 -30.50 -16.72
CA GLY A 114 -23.26 -30.68 -16.14
C GLY A 114 -22.16 -30.13 -17.04
N SER A 115 -22.20 -30.41 -18.35
CA SER A 115 -21.20 -29.88 -19.30
C SER A 115 -21.32 -28.37 -19.51
N ALA A 116 -22.53 -27.80 -19.45
CA ALA A 116 -22.72 -26.35 -19.46
C ALA A 116 -22.14 -25.68 -18.21
N HIS A 117 -22.32 -26.28 -17.02
CA HIS A 117 -21.74 -25.75 -15.78
C HIS A 117 -20.20 -25.83 -15.78
N LEU A 118 -19.63 -26.95 -16.24
CA LEU A 118 -18.18 -27.11 -16.38
C LEU A 118 -17.60 -26.10 -17.38
N ARG A 119 -18.21 -25.93 -18.56
CA ARG A 119 -17.79 -24.90 -19.54
C ARG A 119 -17.85 -23.49 -18.95
N SER A 120 -18.86 -23.18 -18.13
CA SER A 120 -18.95 -21.87 -17.48
C SER A 120 -17.87 -21.65 -16.43
N GLN A 121 -17.47 -22.70 -15.70
CA GLN A 121 -16.35 -22.64 -14.76
C GLN A 121 -15.01 -22.53 -15.49
N ASP A 122 -14.78 -23.31 -16.55
CA ASP A 122 -13.57 -23.25 -17.37
C ASP A 122 -13.39 -21.86 -18.02
N MET A 123 -14.47 -21.29 -18.57
CA MET A 123 -14.46 -19.94 -19.14
C MET A 123 -14.24 -18.84 -18.07
N ALA A 124 -14.72 -19.05 -16.85
CA ALA A 124 -14.50 -18.12 -15.74
C ALA A 124 -13.07 -18.21 -15.20
N ALA A 125 -12.49 -19.41 -15.14
CA ALA A 125 -11.10 -19.64 -14.79
C ALA A 125 -10.17 -19.05 -15.87
N ASP A 126 -10.39 -19.34 -17.14
CA ASP A 126 -9.63 -18.79 -18.27
C ASP A 126 -9.70 -17.25 -18.33
N ARG A 127 -10.85 -16.65 -17.99
CA ARG A 127 -10.95 -15.18 -17.84
C ARG A 127 -10.10 -14.67 -16.69
N ARG A 128 -10.19 -15.28 -15.50
CA ARG A 128 -9.38 -14.87 -14.34
C ARG A 128 -7.89 -15.02 -14.62
N ASP A 129 -7.49 -16.10 -15.29
CA ASP A 129 -6.09 -16.35 -15.64
C ASP A 129 -5.61 -15.30 -16.65
N LYS A 130 -6.45 -14.92 -17.63
CA LYS A 130 -6.16 -13.83 -18.57
C LYS A 130 -6.11 -12.46 -17.90
N ASP A 131 -7.03 -12.18 -16.99
CA ASP A 131 -7.08 -10.93 -16.23
C ASP A 131 -5.83 -10.81 -15.33
N ALA A 132 -5.48 -11.88 -14.61
CA ALA A 132 -4.26 -11.95 -13.79
C ALA A 132 -2.98 -11.84 -14.62
N ALA A 133 -2.92 -12.50 -15.79
CA ALA A 133 -1.79 -12.38 -16.71
C ALA A 133 -1.67 -10.95 -17.26
N PHE A 134 -2.80 -10.32 -17.60
CA PHE A 134 -2.83 -8.93 -18.06
C PHE A 134 -2.41 -7.94 -16.96
N GLU A 135 -2.85 -8.15 -15.71
CA GLU A 135 -2.42 -7.37 -14.55
C GLU A 135 -0.92 -7.52 -14.29
N THR A 136 -0.40 -8.75 -14.37
CA THR A 136 1.04 -9.06 -14.20
C THR A 136 1.86 -8.37 -15.29
N GLU A 137 1.48 -8.53 -16.56
CA GLU A 137 2.18 -7.91 -17.69
C GLU A 137 2.11 -6.37 -17.63
N SER A 138 1.01 -5.82 -17.12
CA SER A 138 0.85 -4.38 -16.89
C SER A 138 1.77 -3.89 -15.76
N ALA A 139 1.90 -4.66 -14.68
CA ALA A 139 2.80 -4.37 -13.57
C ALA A 139 4.27 -4.46 -13.99
N GLU A 140 4.65 -5.50 -14.74
CA GLU A 140 6.01 -5.67 -15.28
C GLU A 140 6.40 -4.49 -16.17
N ARG A 141 5.53 -4.09 -17.11
CA ARG A 141 5.76 -2.90 -17.94
C ARG A 141 5.87 -1.62 -17.11
N TRP A 142 5.09 -1.51 -16.04
CA TRP A 142 5.15 -0.35 -15.15
C TRP A 142 6.48 -0.29 -14.41
N LEU A 143 6.97 -1.42 -13.92
CA LEU A 143 8.28 -1.54 -13.27
C LEU A 143 9.43 -1.23 -14.24
N GLU A 144 9.40 -1.77 -15.46
CA GLU A 144 10.41 -1.46 -16.49
C GLU A 144 10.45 0.04 -16.80
N ARG A 145 9.28 0.69 -16.92
CA ARG A 145 9.22 2.15 -17.08
C ARG A 145 9.80 2.88 -15.87
N LEU A 146 9.52 2.40 -14.66
CA LEU A 146 10.04 3.01 -13.45
C LEU A 146 11.58 2.93 -13.42
N GLU A 147 12.15 1.75 -13.66
CA GLU A 147 13.61 1.54 -13.68
C GLU A 147 14.29 2.47 -14.68
N ILE A 148 13.81 2.51 -15.93
CA ILE A 148 14.34 3.39 -16.98
C ILE A 148 14.26 4.87 -16.56
N ARG A 149 13.16 5.27 -15.92
CA ARG A 149 12.93 6.65 -15.48
C ARG A 149 13.82 7.03 -14.30
N VAL A 150 14.00 6.14 -13.33
CA VAL A 150 14.88 6.35 -12.16
C VAL A 150 16.33 6.47 -12.62
N ASP A 151 16.79 5.58 -13.49
CA ASP A 151 18.14 5.64 -14.08
C ASP A 151 18.39 6.95 -14.81
N GLY A 152 17.44 7.34 -15.68
CA GLY A 152 17.54 8.59 -16.44
C GLY A 152 17.52 9.83 -15.54
N TYR A 153 16.77 9.79 -14.44
CA TYR A 153 16.63 10.92 -13.53
C TYR A 153 17.85 11.11 -12.62
N LEU A 154 18.35 10.03 -12.02
CA LEU A 154 19.52 10.06 -11.13
C LEU A 154 20.83 10.17 -11.92
N GLY A 155 20.86 9.66 -13.15
CA GLY A 155 22.02 9.74 -14.04
C GLY A 155 22.13 11.05 -14.85
N ALA A 156 21.20 12.00 -14.69
CA ALA A 156 21.20 13.25 -15.47
C ALA A 156 22.36 14.18 -15.10
N PHE A 157 23.15 14.62 -16.09
CA PHE A 157 24.36 15.44 -15.89
C PHE A 157 24.10 16.95 -15.95
N SER A 158 22.87 17.34 -16.27
CA SER A 158 22.47 18.74 -16.35
C SER A 158 21.08 18.96 -15.78
N VAL A 159 20.80 20.19 -15.38
CA VAL A 159 19.47 20.59 -14.91
C VAL A 159 18.43 20.39 -16.01
N GLU A 160 18.80 20.67 -17.25
CA GLU A 160 17.98 20.50 -18.45
C GLU A 160 17.60 19.04 -18.70
N GLU A 161 18.51 18.10 -18.45
CA GLU A 161 18.22 16.66 -18.56
C GLU A 161 17.35 16.19 -17.41
N LYS A 162 17.71 16.52 -16.16
CA LYS A 162 16.96 16.10 -14.97
C LYS A 162 15.52 16.60 -15.02
N ALA A 163 15.30 17.82 -15.52
CA ALA A 163 13.98 18.43 -15.66
C ALA A 163 13.03 17.72 -16.65
N ARG A 164 13.52 16.81 -17.51
CA ARG A 164 12.65 16.03 -18.41
C ARG A 164 11.83 14.97 -17.68
N TYR A 165 12.25 14.62 -16.48
CA TYR A 165 11.63 13.59 -15.65
C TYR A 165 10.79 14.17 -14.52
N VAL A 166 10.84 15.49 -14.28
CA VAL A 166 10.12 16.10 -13.15
C VAL A 166 8.69 16.44 -13.51
N ARG A 167 7.85 16.46 -12.48
CA ARG A 167 6.46 16.92 -12.56
C ARG A 167 6.41 18.42 -12.80
N ASN A 168 5.39 18.89 -13.53
CA ASN A 168 5.16 20.31 -13.81
C ASN A 168 6.43 21.04 -14.33
N PRO A 169 7.11 20.53 -15.38
CA PRO A 169 8.45 20.98 -15.75
C PRO A 169 8.51 22.48 -16.11
N LYS A 170 7.44 23.05 -16.68
CA LYS A 170 7.37 24.50 -16.97
C LYS A 170 7.53 25.37 -15.72
N ARG A 171 6.95 24.94 -14.59
CA ARG A 171 7.03 25.64 -13.30
C ARG A 171 8.31 25.31 -12.55
N VAL A 172 8.68 24.02 -12.54
CA VAL A 172 9.77 23.52 -11.70
C VAL A 172 11.14 23.83 -12.30
N PHE A 173 11.30 23.84 -13.63
CA PHE A 173 12.59 24.07 -14.26
C PHE A 173 13.28 25.39 -13.86
N PRO A 174 12.58 26.55 -13.80
CA PRO A 174 13.17 27.77 -13.22
C PRO A 174 13.65 27.61 -11.78
N LEU A 175 12.92 26.87 -10.94
CA LEU A 175 13.29 26.61 -9.55
C LEU A 175 14.53 25.72 -9.45
N MET A 176 14.62 24.69 -10.30
CA MET A 176 15.80 23.83 -10.39
C MET A 176 17.03 24.63 -10.78
N ARG A 177 16.90 25.53 -11.78
CA ARG A 177 18.01 26.38 -12.21
C ARG A 177 18.50 27.27 -11.06
N ASP A 178 17.59 27.89 -10.32
CA ASP A 178 17.97 28.70 -9.15
C ASP A 178 18.64 27.85 -8.06
N TYR A 179 18.07 26.69 -7.73
CA TYR A 179 18.60 25.79 -6.71
C TYR A 179 20.02 25.32 -7.01
N TYR A 180 20.28 24.85 -8.23
CA TYR A 180 21.59 24.32 -8.62
C TYR A 180 22.64 25.41 -8.92
N LEU A 181 22.31 26.70 -8.78
CA LEU A 181 23.33 27.75 -8.67
C LEU A 181 24.03 27.73 -7.30
N ARG A 182 23.36 27.21 -6.27
CA ARG A 182 23.85 27.16 -4.89
C ARG A 182 24.20 25.75 -4.42
N HIS A 183 23.75 24.73 -5.14
CA HIS A 183 23.94 23.32 -4.79
C HIS A 183 24.58 22.57 -5.96
N THR A 184 25.47 21.64 -5.65
CA THR A 184 26.07 20.76 -6.66
C THR A 184 25.04 19.76 -7.17
N LEU A 185 24.91 19.64 -8.48
CA LEU A 185 24.14 18.56 -9.09
C LEU A 185 24.96 17.26 -8.98
N THR A 186 24.46 16.31 -8.21
CA THR A 186 25.07 14.98 -8.06
C THR A 186 24.44 14.03 -9.06
N THR A 187 25.29 13.32 -9.81
CA THR A 187 24.85 12.23 -10.70
C THR A 187 25.12 10.89 -10.02
N GLY A 188 24.09 10.06 -9.91
CA GLY A 188 24.16 8.73 -9.31
C GLY A 188 23.97 7.64 -10.35
N ARG A 189 24.72 6.53 -10.21
CA ARG A 189 24.33 5.29 -10.88
C ARG A 189 23.48 4.48 -9.92
N VAL A 190 22.28 4.14 -10.36
CA VAL A 190 21.38 3.27 -9.62
C VAL A 190 22.00 1.89 -9.48
N ARG A 191 22.01 1.37 -8.26
CA ARG A 191 22.40 -0.01 -7.99
C ARG A 191 21.17 -0.91 -8.03
N THR A 192 20.14 -0.56 -7.26
CA THR A 192 18.93 -1.37 -7.10
C THR A 192 17.79 -0.50 -6.59
N ILE A 193 16.56 -0.78 -7.03
CA ILE A 193 15.34 -0.30 -6.38
C ILE A 193 15.02 -1.27 -5.25
N GLU A 194 15.14 -0.81 -4.01
CA GLU A 194 14.99 -1.66 -2.82
C GLU A 194 13.52 -1.89 -2.47
N ASN A 195 12.70 -0.86 -2.66
CA ASN A 195 11.32 -0.86 -2.21
C ASN A 195 10.48 0.15 -3.00
N ILE A 196 9.20 -0.20 -3.18
CA ILE A 196 8.21 0.64 -3.85
C ILE A 196 6.94 0.60 -3.00
N ARG A 197 6.51 1.76 -2.50
CA ARG A 197 5.30 1.87 -1.68
C ARG A 197 4.29 2.80 -2.34
N PRO A 198 3.07 2.32 -2.68
CA PRO A 198 2.03 3.20 -3.17
C PRO A 198 1.64 4.20 -2.09
N THR A 199 1.36 5.43 -2.51
CA THR A 199 0.84 6.50 -1.67
C THR A 199 -0.07 7.40 -2.50
N GLU A 200 -0.78 8.30 -1.84
CA GLU A 200 -1.68 9.22 -2.51
C GLU A 200 -1.44 10.63 -1.99
N VAL A 201 -1.37 11.59 -2.92
CA VAL A 201 -1.31 13.00 -2.56
C VAL A 201 -2.37 13.77 -3.33
N GLY A 202 -3.41 14.20 -2.63
CA GLY A 202 -4.51 14.97 -3.22
C GLY A 202 -5.24 14.21 -4.34
N LYS A 203 -5.58 12.93 -4.13
CA LYS A 203 -6.26 12.05 -5.12
C LYS A 203 -5.45 11.74 -6.37
N ARG A 204 -4.15 11.99 -6.34
CA ARG A 204 -3.24 11.60 -7.41
C ARG A 204 -2.38 10.44 -6.92
N PRO A 205 -2.16 9.41 -7.76
CA PRO A 205 -1.40 8.24 -7.38
C PRO A 205 0.10 8.57 -7.37
N PHE A 206 0.75 8.22 -6.26
CA PHE A 206 2.19 8.35 -6.10
C PHE A 206 2.81 7.05 -5.60
N PHE A 207 4.12 6.97 -5.74
CA PHE A 207 4.94 5.90 -5.22
C PHE A 207 6.14 6.51 -4.51
N VAL A 208 6.41 6.02 -3.30
CA VAL A 208 7.69 6.23 -2.62
C VAL A 208 8.61 5.11 -3.08
N VAL A 209 9.70 5.47 -3.75
CA VAL A 209 10.66 4.56 -4.34
C VAL A 209 11.98 4.72 -3.59
N GLU A 210 12.43 3.67 -2.93
CA GLU A 210 13.70 3.63 -2.21
C GLU A 210 14.76 3.05 -3.15
N VAL A 211 15.83 3.81 -3.41
CA VAL A 211 16.84 3.49 -4.41
C VAL A 211 18.22 3.55 -3.78
N SER A 212 18.98 2.46 -3.82
CA SER A 212 20.41 2.53 -3.48
C SER A 212 21.22 2.98 -4.71
N VAL A 213 22.10 3.94 -4.47
CA VAL A 213 22.98 4.54 -5.48
C VAL A 213 24.41 4.11 -5.23
N GLU A 214 25.17 3.83 -6.29
CA GLU A 214 26.58 3.46 -6.17
C GLU A 214 27.38 4.55 -5.42
N GLY A 215 28.09 4.13 -4.37
CA GLY A 215 28.94 5.03 -3.56
C GLY A 215 28.19 5.84 -2.49
N GLN A 216 26.89 5.61 -2.31
CA GLN A 216 26.12 6.14 -1.19
C GLN A 216 25.76 5.01 -0.20
N ASP A 217 25.85 5.30 1.10
CA ASP A 217 25.52 4.33 2.16
C ASP A 217 24.01 4.30 2.47
N GLU A 218 23.32 5.43 2.25
CA GLU A 218 21.88 5.58 2.48
C GLU A 218 21.12 5.53 1.14
N ALA A 219 19.94 4.91 1.16
CA ALA A 219 19.06 4.88 -0.01
C ALA A 219 18.41 6.26 -0.22
N GLU A 220 18.32 6.68 -1.48
CA GLU A 220 17.57 7.87 -1.87
C GLU A 220 16.06 7.56 -1.86
N LEU A 221 15.27 8.49 -1.30
CA LEU A 221 13.81 8.41 -1.27
C LEU A 221 13.22 9.29 -2.36
N LEU A 222 12.74 8.67 -3.43
CA LEU A 222 12.12 9.37 -4.56
C LEU A 222 10.60 9.30 -4.47
N LEU A 223 9.94 10.43 -4.69
CA LEU A 223 8.48 10.49 -4.80
C LEU A 223 8.10 10.60 -6.28
N VAL A 224 7.40 9.58 -6.79
CA VAL A 224 7.07 9.43 -8.22
C VAL A 224 5.56 9.50 -8.39
N GLU A 225 5.06 10.40 -9.24
CA GLU A 225 3.65 10.41 -9.65
C GLU A 225 3.45 9.52 -10.87
N ASP A 226 2.36 8.75 -10.85
CA ASP A 226 1.81 8.12 -12.06
C ASP A 226 0.83 9.09 -12.71
N CYS A 227 1.32 9.85 -13.68
CA CYS A 227 0.56 10.93 -14.27
C CYS A 227 -0.56 10.40 -15.18
N LYS A 228 -1.62 11.21 -15.38
CA LYS A 228 -2.78 10.84 -16.21
C LYS A 228 -2.46 10.52 -17.67
N ASP A 229 -1.33 10.99 -18.17
CA ASP A 229 -0.82 10.68 -19.51
C ASP A 229 -0.03 9.37 -19.58
N GLY A 230 0.05 8.61 -18.48
CA GLY A 230 0.74 7.33 -18.37
C GLY A 230 2.24 7.44 -18.10
N GLU A 231 2.74 8.67 -17.91
CA GLU A 231 4.15 8.93 -17.65
C GLU A 231 4.47 9.01 -16.17
N LEU A 232 5.61 8.41 -15.79
CA LEU A 232 6.14 8.49 -14.43
C LEU A 232 7.01 9.73 -14.29
N ARG A 233 6.71 10.57 -13.29
CA ARG A 233 7.43 11.83 -13.06
C ARG A 233 7.78 12.05 -11.61
N PHE A 234 8.98 12.56 -11.36
CA PHE A 234 9.52 12.77 -10.02
C PHE A 234 9.10 14.12 -9.43
N ASP A 235 8.78 14.12 -8.14
CA ASP A 235 8.60 15.34 -7.35
C ASP A 235 9.94 15.85 -6.81
N TRP A 236 10.70 16.50 -7.71
CA TRP A 236 12.04 17.02 -7.40
C TRP A 236 12.05 17.95 -6.18
N GLU A 237 11.02 18.79 -6.03
CA GLU A 237 11.01 19.75 -4.92
C GLU A 237 10.89 19.07 -3.55
N SER A 238 10.24 17.91 -3.45
CA SER A 238 10.19 17.13 -2.20
C SER A 238 11.47 16.32 -1.96
N GLU A 239 12.14 15.86 -3.02
CA GLU A 239 13.45 15.19 -2.94
C GLU A 239 14.49 16.13 -2.34
N VAL A 240 14.68 17.30 -2.93
CA VAL A 240 15.71 18.25 -2.48
C VAL A 240 15.22 19.19 -1.37
N THR A 241 14.03 18.93 -0.82
CA THR A 241 13.37 19.78 0.18
C THR A 241 13.42 21.27 -0.20
N TYR A 242 13.10 21.59 -1.46
CA TYR A 242 13.33 22.91 -2.05
C TYR A 242 12.74 24.04 -1.19
N GLN A 243 13.59 25.01 -0.87
CA GLN A 243 13.23 26.28 -0.24
C GLN A 243 13.60 27.44 -1.18
N PRO A 244 12.79 28.52 -1.23
CA PRO A 244 13.07 29.69 -2.06
C PRO A 244 14.33 30.45 -1.61
N VAL A 245 14.65 30.39 -0.32
CA VAL A 245 15.83 30.98 0.32
C VAL A 245 16.26 30.09 1.49
N GLY A 246 17.54 30.15 1.87
CA GLY A 246 18.01 29.48 3.10
C GLY A 246 17.30 30.03 4.34
N ILE A 247 17.08 29.21 5.36
CA ILE A 247 16.32 29.64 6.55
C ILE A 247 17.10 30.70 7.33
N ALA A 248 18.44 30.59 7.40
CA ALA A 248 19.29 31.63 7.97
C ALA A 248 19.13 32.98 7.26
N ASP A 249 19.18 33.01 5.93
CA ASP A 249 19.01 34.22 5.13
C ASP A 249 17.61 34.82 5.30
N TYR A 250 16.59 33.96 5.41
CA TYR A 250 15.21 34.39 5.66
C TYR A 250 15.05 35.04 7.03
N LEU A 251 15.71 34.51 8.06
CA LEU A 251 15.75 35.07 9.42
C LEU A 251 16.49 36.42 9.49
N GLU A 252 17.52 36.60 8.65
CA GLU A 252 18.31 37.83 8.59
C GLU A 252 17.58 38.93 7.79
N SER A 253 17.12 38.61 6.58
CA SER A 253 16.47 39.57 5.67
C SER A 253 15.05 39.93 6.09
N LYS A 254 14.37 39.05 6.84
CA LYS A 254 13.00 39.22 7.37
C LYS A 254 12.01 39.78 6.34
N PRO A 255 11.86 39.13 5.18
CA PRO A 255 11.02 39.67 4.11
C PRO A 255 9.57 39.74 4.57
N THR A 256 8.93 40.85 4.24
CA THR A 256 7.48 41.03 4.43
C THR A 256 6.68 40.44 3.27
N GLU A 257 7.33 40.17 2.14
CA GLU A 257 6.73 39.48 1.01
C GLU A 257 6.57 37.98 1.34
N PRO A 258 5.40 37.38 1.06
CA PRO A 258 5.16 35.98 1.32
C PRO A 258 6.00 35.04 0.44
N LEU A 259 6.66 34.08 1.08
CA LEU A 259 7.44 33.03 0.44
C LEU A 259 6.89 31.65 0.84
N VAL A 260 7.03 30.66 -0.04
CA VAL A 260 6.49 29.31 0.17
C VAL A 260 7.58 28.39 0.71
N PHE A 261 7.33 27.75 1.84
CA PHE A 261 8.28 26.87 2.51
C PHE A 261 7.72 25.46 2.71
N ARG A 262 8.60 24.46 2.54
CA ARG A 262 8.37 23.07 2.97
C ARG A 262 8.84 22.93 4.40
N ALA A 263 7.92 22.67 5.33
CA ALA A 263 8.26 22.54 6.74
C ALA A 263 7.62 21.30 7.35
N TYR A 264 8.14 20.86 8.48
CA TYR A 264 7.40 20.05 9.42
C TYR A 264 6.75 20.98 10.44
N ALA A 265 5.42 20.95 10.53
CA ALA A 265 4.67 21.71 11.51
C ALA A 265 4.29 20.83 12.70
N ARG A 266 4.39 21.40 13.89
CA ARG A 266 3.85 20.80 15.13
C ARG A 266 3.23 21.88 16.00
N MET A 267 2.31 21.49 16.87
CA MET A 267 1.74 22.42 17.85
C MET A 267 2.85 22.98 18.77
N ASP A 268 2.73 24.25 19.13
CA ASP A 268 3.57 24.91 20.12
C ASP A 268 2.71 25.87 20.97
N SER A 269 3.24 26.33 22.08
CA SER A 269 2.62 27.27 23.01
C SER A 269 3.48 28.52 23.27
N PHE A 270 4.51 28.74 22.45
CA PHE A 270 5.32 29.95 22.52
C PHE A 270 4.62 31.16 21.87
N TYR A 271 4.39 32.21 22.65
CA TYR A 271 3.80 33.47 22.18
C TYR A 271 4.69 34.65 22.59
N SER A 272 5.01 35.53 21.64
CA SER A 272 5.88 36.68 21.90
C SER A 272 5.58 37.85 20.94
N PHE A 273 5.98 39.05 21.36
CA PHE A 273 5.92 40.29 20.56
C PHE A 273 4.55 40.51 19.90
N GLU A 274 4.51 40.65 18.57
CA GLU A 274 3.30 40.91 17.79
C GLU A 274 2.26 39.76 17.81
N PHE A 275 2.66 38.58 18.30
CA PHE A 275 1.81 37.40 18.41
C PHE A 275 1.52 37.04 19.87
N SER A 276 1.47 38.01 20.79
CA SER A 276 1.21 37.74 22.22
C SER A 276 -0.25 37.37 22.55
N ASP A 277 -1.20 37.67 21.66
CA ASP A 277 -2.62 37.39 21.89
C ASP A 277 -2.96 35.93 21.56
N GLN A 278 -2.99 35.09 22.59
CA GLN A 278 -3.31 33.66 22.50
C GLN A 278 -4.76 33.36 22.10
N ASN A 279 -5.68 34.33 22.27
CA ASN A 279 -7.07 34.17 21.83
C ASN A 279 -7.21 34.42 20.33
N ARG A 280 -6.26 35.13 19.74
CA ARG A 280 -6.22 35.43 18.31
C ARG A 280 -5.34 34.47 17.54
N TYR A 281 -4.16 34.12 18.04
CA TYR A 281 -3.19 33.32 17.30
C TYR A 281 -3.09 31.89 17.82
N GLN A 282 -2.87 30.95 16.91
CA GLN A 282 -2.38 29.62 17.21
C GLN A 282 -0.90 29.56 16.83
N SER A 283 -0.06 29.14 17.78
CA SER A 283 1.37 28.94 17.57
C SER A 283 1.67 27.53 17.05
N PHE A 284 2.62 27.45 16.14
CA PHE A 284 3.19 26.23 15.60
C PHE A 284 4.71 26.35 15.57
N LYS A 285 5.42 25.26 15.87
CA LYS A 285 6.85 25.18 15.59
C LYS A 285 7.03 24.62 14.19
N LEU A 286 7.83 25.30 13.39
CA LEU A 286 8.20 24.90 12.04
C LEU A 286 9.68 24.50 12.02
N THR A 287 9.96 23.27 11.61
CA THR A 287 11.32 22.75 11.44
C THR A 287 11.55 22.30 10.01
N PHE A 288 12.81 22.21 9.59
CA PHE A 288 13.22 21.91 8.22
C PHE A 288 14.14 20.67 8.22
N ARG A 289 14.15 19.89 7.14
CA ARG A 289 14.88 18.60 7.11
C ARG A 289 16.40 18.78 7.24
N GLU A 290 16.93 19.77 6.55
CA GLU A 290 18.39 19.99 6.39
C GLU A 290 18.88 21.23 7.13
N ASP A 291 18.06 21.82 7.99
CA ASP A 291 18.38 23.06 8.71
C ASP A 291 18.07 22.91 10.20
N ASP A 292 19.05 23.24 11.04
CA ASP A 292 18.89 23.29 12.49
C ASP A 292 18.07 24.52 12.95
N GLU A 293 17.91 25.49 12.05
CA GLU A 293 17.05 26.63 12.27
C GLU A 293 15.57 26.23 12.33
N PHE A 294 14.79 27.02 13.06
CA PHE A 294 13.36 26.81 13.21
C PHE A 294 12.63 28.14 13.32
N LEU A 295 11.36 28.13 12.96
CA LEU A 295 10.46 29.28 13.04
C LEU A 295 9.32 29.01 14.02
N PHE A 296 8.80 30.09 14.60
CA PHE A 296 7.49 30.08 15.25
C PHE A 296 6.47 30.63 14.24
N GLY A 297 5.66 29.74 13.68
CA GLY A 297 4.59 30.10 12.76
C GLY A 297 3.31 30.41 13.53
N TYR A 298 2.66 31.52 13.19
CA TYR A 298 1.40 31.93 13.80
C TYR A 298 0.29 32.02 12.75
N ALA A 299 -0.83 31.34 12.99
CA ALA A 299 -2.04 31.50 12.19
C ALA A 299 -3.15 32.12 13.04
N ASP A 300 -4.07 32.86 12.44
CA ASP A 300 -5.26 33.35 13.16
C ASP A 300 -6.19 32.16 13.49
N ARG A 301 -6.58 31.99 14.75
CA ARG A 301 -7.42 30.87 15.23
C ARG A 301 -8.78 30.82 14.55
N ARG A 302 -9.25 31.94 14.02
CA ARG A 302 -10.56 32.05 13.34
C ARG A 302 -10.43 31.86 11.83
N SER A 303 -9.22 31.93 11.28
CA SER A 303 -8.96 31.67 9.87
C SER A 303 -9.24 30.21 9.49
N VAL A 304 -9.45 29.96 8.20
CA VAL A 304 -9.64 28.59 7.69
C VAL A 304 -8.35 27.81 7.85
N GLU A 305 -7.23 28.46 7.57
CA GLU A 305 -5.86 27.98 7.64
C GLU A 305 -5.51 27.54 9.06
N GLY A 306 -5.73 28.42 10.04
CA GLY A 306 -5.43 28.14 11.44
C GLY A 306 -6.29 27.02 12.04
N ARG A 307 -7.59 26.97 11.70
CA ARG A 307 -8.47 25.87 12.14
C ARG A 307 -8.11 24.55 11.47
N GLY A 308 -7.84 24.56 10.17
CA GLY A 308 -7.48 23.36 9.41
C GLY A 308 -6.17 22.74 9.89
N LEU A 309 -5.12 23.56 10.02
CA LEU A 309 -3.82 23.09 10.49
C LEU A 309 -3.87 22.60 11.94
N LEU A 310 -4.63 23.28 12.81
CA LEU A 310 -4.82 22.82 14.20
C LEU A 310 -5.49 21.44 14.25
N ALA A 311 -6.62 21.27 13.55
CA ALA A 311 -7.35 20.01 13.56
C ALA A 311 -6.50 18.83 13.07
N LEU A 312 -5.67 19.04 12.04
CA LEU A 312 -4.76 18.02 11.50
C LEU A 312 -3.65 17.62 12.48
N LEU A 313 -3.11 18.60 13.22
CA LEU A 313 -2.01 18.36 14.15
C LEU A 313 -2.46 17.81 15.51
N GLU A 314 -3.71 18.07 15.92
CA GLU A 314 -4.28 17.45 17.13
C GLU A 314 -4.45 15.93 16.96
N GLU A 315 -4.68 15.46 15.73
CA GLU A 315 -4.79 14.04 15.41
C GLU A 315 -3.42 13.35 15.33
N LYS A 316 -2.41 14.03 14.78
CA LYS A 316 -1.06 13.49 14.54
C LYS A 316 -0.07 14.16 15.49
N GLY A 317 0.20 13.53 16.64
CA GLY A 317 1.12 14.06 17.66
C GLY A 317 2.59 14.24 17.24
N GLU A 318 2.95 13.90 15.99
CA GLU A 318 4.27 14.08 15.39
C GLU A 318 4.26 15.23 14.36
N GLY A 319 5.45 15.72 13.97
CA GLY A 319 5.56 16.80 13.00
C GLY A 319 5.00 16.44 11.62
N LEU A 320 4.00 17.19 11.14
CA LEU A 320 3.35 16.96 9.86
C LEU A 320 4.08 17.71 8.74
N PRO A 321 4.44 17.07 7.61
CA PRO A 321 4.95 17.78 6.45
C PRO A 321 3.86 18.67 5.85
N VAL A 322 4.16 19.95 5.69
CA VAL A 322 3.25 20.96 5.17
C VAL A 322 3.95 21.90 4.21
N LEU A 323 3.17 22.47 3.30
CA LEU A 323 3.61 23.54 2.42
C LEU A 323 2.89 24.82 2.84
N LEU A 324 3.65 25.79 3.33
CA LEU A 324 3.11 27.00 3.96
C LEU A 324 3.60 28.25 3.24
N ARG A 325 2.71 29.23 3.08
CA ARG A 325 3.08 30.58 2.66
C ARG A 325 3.35 31.42 3.91
N LEU A 326 4.60 31.80 4.11
CA LEU A 326 5.12 32.46 5.31
C LEU A 326 5.60 33.87 4.99
N ARG A 327 5.45 34.79 5.94
CA ARG A 327 6.11 36.11 5.91
C ARG A 327 6.35 36.65 7.31
N PHE A 328 7.27 37.61 7.41
CA PHE A 328 7.34 38.47 8.59
C PHE A 328 6.27 39.56 8.56
N SER A 329 5.88 40.01 9.76
CA SER A 329 5.10 41.23 9.90
C SER A 329 6.00 42.46 9.68
N PRO A 330 5.48 43.57 9.13
CA PRO A 330 6.20 44.84 9.10
C PRO A 330 6.69 45.21 10.50
N ASP A 331 7.93 45.71 10.59
CA ASP A 331 8.58 46.12 11.85
C ASP A 331 8.60 45.04 12.95
N THR A 332 8.70 43.76 12.55
CA THR A 332 8.78 42.63 13.48
C THR A 332 9.92 42.78 14.49
N LYS A 333 9.59 42.61 15.76
CA LYS A 333 10.59 42.60 16.85
C LYS A 333 11.14 41.21 17.09
N SER A 334 10.37 40.18 16.74
CA SER A 334 10.80 38.81 16.88
C SER A 334 11.95 38.50 15.91
N ARG A 335 12.83 37.59 16.33
CA ARG A 335 13.85 37.04 15.44
C ARG A 335 13.27 35.96 14.52
N ARG A 336 12.30 35.18 15.00
CA ARG A 336 11.88 33.91 14.36
C ARG A 336 10.37 33.74 14.22
N SER A 337 9.59 34.75 14.60
CA SER A 337 8.13 34.69 14.53
C SER A 337 7.65 35.13 13.16
N VAL A 338 6.87 34.29 12.50
CA VAL A 338 6.32 34.53 11.17
C VAL A 338 4.82 34.30 11.15
N LEU A 339 4.12 35.01 10.27
CA LEU A 339 2.73 34.73 9.99
C LEU A 339 2.63 33.58 8.98
N ILE A 340 1.77 32.61 9.28
CA ILE A 340 1.28 31.64 8.31
C ILE A 340 0.11 32.32 7.59
N GLU A 341 0.36 32.78 6.37
CA GLU A 341 -0.66 33.44 5.56
C GLU A 341 -1.60 32.42 4.91
N GLU A 342 -1.04 31.27 4.50
CA GLU A 342 -1.78 30.24 3.77
C GLU A 342 -1.17 28.85 3.99
N VAL A 343 -2.05 27.84 4.09
CA VAL A 343 -1.68 26.43 4.08
C VAL A 343 -1.97 25.90 2.68
N LEU A 344 -0.92 25.76 1.87
CA LEU A 344 -1.03 25.39 0.46
C LEU A 344 -1.25 23.88 0.28
N ALA A 345 -0.62 23.07 1.14
CA ALA A 345 -0.80 21.63 1.16
C ALA A 345 -0.46 21.04 2.54
N THR A 346 -1.10 19.91 2.85
CA THR A 346 -0.83 19.08 4.03
C THR A 346 0.19 17.97 3.71
N SER A 347 1.07 18.27 2.76
CA SER A 347 2.22 17.47 2.32
C SER A 347 3.24 18.44 1.73
N TRP A 348 4.42 17.97 1.34
CA TRP A 348 5.40 18.80 0.62
C TRP A 348 5.18 18.90 -0.89
N VAL A 349 4.22 18.16 -1.40
CA VAL A 349 3.88 18.17 -2.82
C VAL A 349 2.97 19.34 -3.11
N TRP A 350 3.33 20.13 -4.13
CA TRP A 350 2.46 21.16 -4.64
C TRP A 350 1.23 20.52 -5.33
N SER A 351 0.04 20.89 -4.87
CA SER A 351 -1.22 20.37 -5.40
C SER A 351 -1.93 21.29 -6.37
N GLY A 352 -1.50 22.55 -6.49
CA GLY A 352 -2.17 23.56 -7.31
C GLY A 352 -2.29 23.15 -8.78
N GLU A 353 -3.41 23.53 -9.39
CA GLU A 353 -3.70 23.27 -10.81
C GLU A 353 -2.70 24.01 -11.71
N GLU A 354 -2.29 23.38 -12.81
CA GLU A 354 -1.57 24.06 -13.88
C GLU A 354 -2.50 25.12 -14.50
N SER A 355 -2.26 26.40 -14.22
CA SER A 355 -2.94 27.53 -14.88
C SER A 355 -2.35 27.81 -16.26
#